data_AF-A0A3N7DIM9-F1
#
_entry.id   AF-A0A3N7DIM9-F1
#
_cell.length_a   1.000
_cell.length_b   1.000
_cell.length_c   1.000
_cell.angle_alpha   90.00
_cell.angle_beta   90.00
_cell.angle_gamma   90.00
#
_symmetry.space_group_name_H-M   'P 1'
#
loop_
_entity.id
_entity.type
_entity.pdbx_description
1 polymer ?
#
loop_
_entity_poly.entity_id
_entity_poly.type
_entity_poly.pdbx_seq_one_letter_code
_entity_poly.pdbx_strand_id
1 'polypeptide(L)'
;MEENDNPLFSITTMPPTRPADYYLCYLDGCVFIDFNKNQTQQIQLIRISFDGYGCCNLENAIPMEPDDAKAFKAMMKTQILDQSLLMTIVKKTIAANKVLIWKDALTRYGLS
;
A
#
# COMPACT_ATOMS: atom_id res chain seq x y z
N MET A 1 23.44 13.89 -13.18
CA MET A 1 22.30 14.43 -12.43
C MET A 1 21.65 13.23 -11.78
N GLU A 2 21.93 13.00 -10.51
CA GLU A 2 21.08 12.12 -9.72
C GLU A 2 19.87 12.98 -9.36
N GLU A 3 18.74 12.76 -10.04
CA GLU A 3 17.47 13.24 -9.51
C GLU A 3 17.29 12.59 -8.14
N ASN A 4 17.28 13.41 -7.10
CA ASN A 4 16.79 13.01 -5.79
C ASN A 4 15.27 12.83 -5.89
N ASP A 5 14.83 11.87 -6.68
CA ASP A 5 13.43 11.50 -6.78
C ASP A 5 13.13 10.59 -5.59
N ASN A 6 12.64 11.22 -4.52
CA ASN A 6 11.94 10.47 -3.49
C ASN A 6 10.82 9.69 -4.18
N PRO A 7 10.74 8.36 -3.99
CA PRO A 7 9.81 7.57 -4.77
C PRO A 7 8.38 7.96 -4.41
N LEU A 8 7.54 8.10 -5.43
CA LEU A 8 6.15 8.51 -5.27
C LEU A 8 5.22 7.31 -5.41
N PHE A 9 4.11 7.35 -4.68
CA PHE A 9 2.98 6.47 -4.93
C PHE A 9 2.19 6.95 -6.14
N SER A 10 1.65 6.00 -6.91
CA SER A 10 0.61 6.31 -7.88
C SER A 10 -0.53 5.30 -7.77
N ILE A 11 -1.74 5.75 -8.14
CA ILE A 11 -2.89 4.87 -8.26
C ILE A 11 -2.74 4.09 -9.55
N THR A 12 -2.98 2.79 -9.50
CA THR A 12 -2.84 1.90 -10.65
C THR A 12 -4.07 1.03 -10.83
N THR A 13 -4.04 0.16 -11.83
CA THR A 13 -5.07 -0.86 -12.05
C THR A 13 -4.40 -2.24 -12.18
N MET A 14 -5.18 -3.28 -11.91
CA MET A 14 -4.71 -4.66 -11.99
C MET A 14 -5.64 -5.50 -12.88
N PRO A 15 -5.13 -6.61 -13.46
CA PRO A 15 -5.96 -7.55 -14.19
C PRO A 15 -7.14 -8.07 -13.34
N PRO A 16 -8.28 -8.46 -13.96
CA PRO A 16 -9.44 -8.97 -13.23
C PRO A 16 -9.18 -10.18 -12.33
N THR A 17 -8.12 -10.95 -12.62
CA THR A 17 -7.66 -12.09 -11.79
C THR A 17 -7.02 -11.67 -10.47
N ARG A 18 -6.75 -10.37 -10.29
CA ARG A 18 -6.12 -9.76 -9.12
C ARG A 18 -7.08 -8.70 -8.51
N PRO A 19 -8.27 -9.07 -8.02
CA PRO A 19 -9.26 -8.10 -7.57
C PRO A 19 -8.87 -7.43 -6.25
N ALA A 20 -9.12 -6.13 -6.17
CA ALA A 20 -9.11 -5.30 -4.98
C ALA A 20 -9.95 -4.01 -5.18
N ASP A 21 -10.27 -3.32 -4.10
CA ASP A 21 -10.97 -2.02 -4.13
C ASP A 21 -10.03 -0.86 -4.48
N TYR A 22 -8.78 -0.93 -4.05
CA TYR A 22 -7.78 0.11 -4.29
C TYR A 22 -6.43 -0.51 -4.63
N TYR A 23 -5.75 0.05 -5.63
CA TYR A 23 -4.41 -0.37 -6.03
C TYR A 23 -3.46 0.82 -6.03
N LEU A 24 -2.33 0.63 -5.38
CA LEU A 24 -1.20 1.55 -5.45
C LEU A 24 0.01 0.82 -6.06
N CYS A 25 0.81 1.56 -6.81
CA CYS A 25 2.19 1.20 -7.04
C CYS A 25 3.13 2.22 -6.39
N TYR A 26 4.33 1.77 -6.09
CA TYR A 26 5.40 2.54 -5.48
C TYR A 26 6.73 2.16 -6.13
N LEU A 27 7.68 3.11 -6.16
CA LEU A 27 8.98 2.92 -6.81
C LEU A 27 8.83 2.45 -8.26
N ASP A 28 8.08 3.22 -9.06
CA ASP A 28 7.85 2.95 -10.50
C ASP A 28 7.40 1.52 -10.82
N GLY A 29 6.57 0.95 -9.93
CA GLY A 29 6.01 -0.39 -10.12
C GLY A 29 6.83 -1.51 -9.51
N CYS A 30 7.94 -1.23 -8.81
CA CYS A 30 8.67 -2.26 -8.08
C CYS A 30 7.91 -2.81 -6.86
N VAL A 31 6.94 -2.05 -6.35
CA VAL A 31 6.05 -2.49 -5.28
C VAL A 31 4.60 -2.24 -5.68
N PHE A 32 3.75 -3.25 -5.56
CA PHE A 32 2.31 -3.11 -5.72
C PHE A 32 1.60 -3.44 -4.42
N ILE A 33 0.66 -2.58 -4.02
CA ILE A 33 -0.02 -2.61 -2.74
C ILE A 33 -1.52 -2.55 -3.00
N ASP A 34 -2.25 -3.56 -2.53
CA ASP A 34 -3.66 -3.70 -2.79
C ASP A 34 -4.45 -3.66 -1.47
N PHE A 35 -5.51 -2.87 -1.47
CA PHE A 35 -6.39 -2.71 -0.31
C PHE A 35 -7.83 -3.07 -0.64
N ASN A 36 -8.52 -3.68 0.32
CA ASN A 36 -9.96 -3.93 0.29
C ASN A 36 -10.67 -3.34 1.49
N LYS A 37 -11.96 -3.05 1.30
CA LYS A 37 -12.90 -2.87 2.38
C LYS A 37 -13.36 -4.25 2.85
N ASN A 38 -13.22 -4.48 4.15
CA ASN A 38 -13.80 -5.66 4.78
C ASN A 38 -15.33 -5.53 4.91
N GLN A 39 -15.98 -6.55 5.49
CA GLN A 39 -17.44 -6.57 5.68
C GLN A 39 -17.94 -5.36 6.51
N THR A 40 -17.12 -4.85 7.43
CA THR A 40 -17.40 -3.67 8.25
C THR A 40 -16.96 -2.34 7.60
N GLN A 41 -16.64 -2.34 6.30
CA GLN A 41 -16.21 -1.16 5.54
C GLN A 41 -14.89 -0.52 6.00
N GLN A 42 -14.05 -1.26 6.74
CA GLN A 42 -12.71 -0.83 7.12
C GLN A 42 -11.72 -1.25 6.03
N ILE A 43 -10.73 -0.39 5.76
CA ILE A 43 -9.72 -0.64 4.72
C ILE A 43 -8.62 -1.53 5.30
N GLN A 44 -8.29 -2.63 4.61
CA GLN A 44 -7.25 -3.57 5.00
C GLN A 44 -6.26 -3.75 3.84
N LEU A 45 -4.98 -3.88 4.18
CA LEU A 45 -3.96 -4.37 3.25
C LEU A 45 -4.20 -5.86 3.01
N ILE A 46 -4.57 -6.24 1.79
CA ILE A 46 -4.82 -7.65 1.45
C ILE A 46 -3.67 -8.29 0.69
N ARG A 47 -2.86 -7.47 0.03
CA ARG A 47 -1.73 -7.96 -0.75
C ARG A 47 -0.67 -6.90 -0.91
N ILE A 48 0.59 -7.32 -0.83
CA ILE A 48 1.75 -6.52 -1.21
C ILE A 48 2.73 -7.40 -1.97
N SER A 49 3.22 -6.92 -3.11
CA SER A 49 4.22 -7.62 -3.92
C SER A 49 5.43 -6.75 -4.17
N PHE A 50 6.61 -7.37 -4.14
CA PHE A 50 7.89 -6.72 -4.33
C PHE A 50 8.67 -7.44 -5.42
N ASP A 51 9.28 -6.67 -6.32
CA ASP A 51 10.20 -7.22 -7.31
C ASP A 51 11.34 -7.99 -6.63
N GLY A 52 11.66 -9.18 -7.15
CA GLY A 52 12.72 -10.03 -6.62
C GLY A 52 12.41 -10.79 -5.32
N TYR A 53 11.26 -10.54 -4.67
CA TYR A 53 10.82 -11.34 -3.50
C TYR A 53 9.54 -12.13 -3.80
N GLY A 54 8.58 -11.52 -4.51
CA GLY A 54 7.29 -12.13 -4.82
C GLY A 54 6.12 -11.42 -4.13
N CYS A 55 5.10 -12.18 -3.73
CA CYS A 55 3.81 -11.64 -3.28
C CYS A 55 3.41 -12.18 -1.90
N CYS A 56 3.10 -11.29 -0.96
CA CYS A 56 2.46 -11.62 0.30
C CYS A 56 0.95 -11.39 0.16
N ASN A 57 0.15 -12.44 0.34
CA ASN A 57 -1.30 -12.31 0.55
C ASN A 57 -1.55 -12.30 2.06
N LEU A 58 -2.21 -11.25 2.54
CA LEU A 58 -2.43 -11.04 3.97
C LEU A 58 -3.83 -11.50 4.34
N GLU A 59 -3.90 -12.58 5.11
CA GLU A 59 -5.12 -13.03 5.77
C GLU A 59 -5.24 -12.39 7.15
N ASN A 60 -6.44 -11.96 7.53
CA ASN A 60 -6.72 -11.33 8.84
C ASN A 60 -5.86 -10.09 9.14
N ALA A 61 -5.56 -9.28 8.12
CA ALA A 61 -4.80 -8.05 8.29
C ALA A 61 -5.49 -7.08 9.26
N ILE A 62 -4.71 -6.45 10.14
CA ILE A 62 -5.15 -5.34 10.97
C ILE A 62 -5.56 -4.20 10.03
N PRO A 63 -6.79 -3.67 10.14
CA PRO A 63 -7.26 -2.56 9.32
C PRO A 63 -6.43 -1.29 9.49
N MET A 64 -6.43 -0.45 8.46
CA MET A 64 -5.98 0.92 8.52
C MET A 64 -6.77 1.71 9.57
N GLU A 65 -6.07 2.53 10.35
CA GLU A 65 -6.67 3.37 11.39
C GLU A 65 -7.79 4.26 10.81
N PRO A 66 -8.87 4.55 11.56
CA PRO A 66 -10.04 5.23 11.01
C PRO A 66 -9.77 6.61 10.39
N ASP A 67 -8.93 7.43 11.04
CA ASP A 67 -8.58 8.77 10.54
C ASP A 67 -7.69 8.69 9.28
N ASP A 68 -6.72 7.78 9.30
CA ASP A 68 -5.86 7.47 8.15
C ASP A 68 -6.72 6.95 6.97
N ALA A 69 -7.69 6.08 7.24
CA ALA A 69 -8.62 5.56 6.24
C ALA A 69 -9.53 6.65 5.66
N LYS A 70 -9.93 7.65 6.45
CA LYS A 70 -10.69 8.81 5.97
C LYS A 70 -9.86 9.63 4.98
N ALA A 71 -8.61 9.93 5.33
CA ALA A 71 -7.69 10.65 4.45
C ALA A 71 -7.37 9.84 3.17
N PHE A 72 -7.08 8.56 3.31
CA PHE A 72 -6.83 7.65 2.19
C PHE A 72 -8.00 7.63 1.21
N LYS A 73 -9.24 7.45 1.69
CA LYS A 73 -10.45 7.47 0.85
C LYS A 73 -10.62 8.79 0.12
N ALA A 74 -10.33 9.92 0.78
CA ALA A 74 -10.39 11.23 0.13
C ALA A 74 -9.37 11.34 -1.01
N MET A 75 -8.13 10.88 -0.80
CA MET A 75 -7.10 10.84 -1.85
C MET A 75 -7.50 9.92 -3.00
N MET A 76 -8.00 8.71 -2.73
CA MET A 76 -8.45 7.77 -3.77
C MET A 76 -9.64 8.31 -4.57
N LYS A 77 -10.57 9.01 -3.91
CA LYS A 77 -11.74 9.61 -4.58
C LYS A 77 -11.36 10.80 -5.46
N THR A 78 -10.45 11.65 -4.97
CA THR A 78 -10.05 12.88 -5.67
C THR A 78 -8.94 12.63 -6.69
N GLN A 79 -8.23 11.50 -6.59
CA GLN A 79 -7.02 11.19 -7.36
C GLN A 79 -5.89 12.21 -7.13
N ILE A 80 -5.97 12.99 -6.05
CA ILE A 80 -4.94 13.93 -5.61
C ILE A 80 -4.22 13.31 -4.43
N LEU A 81 -2.97 12.93 -4.63
CA LEU A 81 -2.17 12.21 -3.64
C LEU A 81 -1.24 13.17 -2.90
N ASP A 82 -1.51 13.38 -1.60
CA ASP A 82 -0.49 13.91 -0.69
C ASP A 82 0.50 12.78 -0.40
N GLN A 83 1.66 12.84 -1.04
CA GLN A 83 2.67 11.79 -1.01
C GLN A 83 3.26 11.57 0.40
N SER A 84 3.40 12.64 1.18
CA SER A 84 3.95 12.56 2.54
C SER A 84 2.95 11.91 3.49
N LEU A 85 1.69 12.33 3.41
CA LEU A 85 0.61 11.74 4.19
C LEU A 85 0.36 10.29 3.78
N LEU A 86 0.31 10.01 2.48
CA LEU A 86 0.10 8.66 1.96
C LEU A 86 1.23 7.70 2.38
N MET A 87 2.49 8.14 2.31
CA MET A 87 3.62 7.38 2.83
C MET A 87 3.46 7.04 4.31
N THR A 88 3.04 8.02 5.11
CA THR A 88 2.80 7.82 6.55
C THR A 88 1.70 6.78 6.79
N ILE A 89 0.58 6.90 6.09
CA ILE A 89 -0.57 5.99 6.20
C ILE A 89 -0.18 4.56 5.78
N VAL A 90 0.50 4.41 4.64
CA VAL A 90 0.93 3.11 4.12
C VAL A 90 1.92 2.45 5.06
N LYS A 91 2.94 3.19 5.54
CA LYS A 91 3.91 2.66 6.51
C LYS A 91 3.28 2.24 7.82
N LYS A 92 2.37 3.04 8.38
CA LYS A 92 1.62 2.65 9.59
C LYS A 92 0.83 1.36 9.36
N THR A 93 0.13 1.26 8.23
CA THR A 93 -0.67 0.07 7.89
C THR A 93 0.21 -1.17 7.71
N ILE A 94 1.37 -1.03 7.06
CA ILE A 94 2.38 -2.07 6.93
C ILE A 94 2.95 -2.45 8.31
N ALA A 95 3.30 -1.48 9.15
CA ALA A 95 3.90 -1.72 10.47
C ALA A 95 2.96 -2.51 11.39
N ALA A 96 1.65 -2.21 11.36
CA ALA A 96 0.62 -2.98 12.07
C ALA A 96 0.56 -4.45 11.59
N ASN A 97 0.89 -4.70 10.33
CA ASN A 97 0.82 -6.01 9.67
C ASN A 97 2.19 -6.65 9.40
N LYS A 98 3.28 -6.11 9.95
CA LYS A 98 4.66 -6.47 9.57
C LYS A 98 5.01 -7.94 9.75
N VAL A 99 4.31 -8.66 10.62
CA VAL A 99 4.50 -10.10 10.86
C VAL A 99 4.01 -10.95 9.69
N LEU A 100 3.20 -10.39 8.79
CA LEU A 100 2.63 -11.04 7.60
C LEU A 100 3.39 -10.69 6.31
N ILE A 101 4.46 -9.89 6.41
CA ILE A 101 5.19 -9.34 5.26
C ILE A 101 6.68 -9.64 5.44
N TRP A 102 7.38 -9.90 4.34
CA TRP A 102 8.83 -10.12 4.38
C TRP A 102 9.59 -8.87 4.84
N LYS A 103 10.29 -9.00 5.98
CA LYS A 103 10.99 -7.90 6.65
C LYS A 103 12.14 -7.34 5.80
N ASP A 104 12.87 -8.20 5.12
CA ASP A 104 13.96 -7.85 4.20
C ASP A 104 13.43 -7.07 2.99
N ALA A 105 12.31 -7.48 2.41
CA ALA A 105 11.64 -6.72 1.35
C ALA A 105 11.24 -5.31 1.84
N LEU A 106 10.57 -5.21 3.00
CA LEU A 106 10.20 -3.92 3.58
C LEU A 106 11.40 -2.99 3.78
N THR A 107 12.52 -3.54 4.27
CA THR A 107 13.75 -2.79 4.47
C THR A 107 14.35 -2.34 3.14
N ARG A 108 14.42 -3.24 2.15
CA ARG A 108 14.99 -2.98 0.82
C ARG A 108 14.26 -1.87 0.05
N TYR A 109 12.94 -1.79 0.24
CA TYR A 109 12.07 -0.83 -0.43
C TYR A 109 11.73 0.39 0.44
N GLY A 110 12.33 0.53 1.62
CA GLY A 110 12.15 1.69 2.49
C GLY A 110 10.74 1.82 3.10
N LEU A 111 10.00 0.72 3.21
CA LEU A 111 8.64 0.62 3.74
C LEU A 111 8.57 0.04 5.16
N SER A 112 9.73 -0.26 5.77
CA SER A 112 9.86 -0.72 7.17
C SER A 112 9.50 0.33 8.20
#